data_AF-A0A7W2N6X6-F1
#
_entry.id   AF-A0A7W2N6X6-F1
#
_cell.length_a   1.000
_cell.length_b   1.000
_cell.length_c   1.000
_cell.angle_alpha   90.00
_cell.angle_beta   90.00
_cell.angle_gamma   90.00
#
_symmetry.space_group_name_H-M   'P 1'
#
loop_
_entity.id
_entity.type
_entity.pdbx_description
1 polymer ?
#
loop_
_entity_poly.entity_id
_entity_poly.type
_entity_poly.pdbx_seq_one_letter_code
_entity_poly.pdbx_strand_id
1 'polypeptide(L)' 'MTTANKTPTSKYMAGDIRHLINQAIQDELAKLPATLAEIKDPIQRLNFLTKFMPFVCAPIKQVGVSTARREVGEDNMFSL' A
#
# COMPACT_ATOMS: atom_id res chain seq x y z
N MET A 1 -25.39 47.65 3.57
CA MET A 1 -25.35 46.54 2.60
C MET A 1 -24.12 45.71 2.90
N THR A 2 -24.27 44.59 3.59
CA THR A 2 -23.18 43.69 3.99
C THR A 2 -22.90 42.71 2.86
N THR A 3 -21.77 42.85 2.18
CA THR A 3 -21.33 41.95 1.13
C THR A 3 -20.87 40.63 1.75
N ALA A 4 -21.62 39.56 1.49
CA ALA A 4 -21.27 38.21 1.90
C ALA A 4 -20.02 37.75 1.13
N ASN A 5 -18.88 37.68 1.81
CA ASN A 5 -17.67 37.03 1.31
C ASN A 5 -17.95 35.53 1.17
N LYS A 6 -18.41 35.10 -0.01
CA LYS A 6 -18.42 33.68 -0.38
C LYS A 6 -16.99 33.26 -0.68
N THR A 7 -16.32 32.69 0.31
CA THR A 7 -15.08 31.95 0.13
C THR A 7 -15.28 30.90 -0.98
N PRO A 8 -14.47 30.88 -2.04
CA PRO A 8 -14.59 29.86 -3.06
C PRO A 8 -14.21 28.53 -2.41
N THR A 9 -15.21 27.67 -2.18
CA THR A 9 -14.99 26.30 -1.77
C THR A 9 -14.20 25.62 -2.88
N SER A 10 -12.90 25.45 -2.65
CA SER A 10 -12.00 24.67 -3.50
C SER A 10 -12.70 23.37 -3.88
N LYS A 11 -12.90 23.16 -5.18
CA LYS A 11 -13.67 22.05 -5.77
C LYS A 11 -13.11 20.67 -5.44
N TYR A 12 -11.93 20.62 -4.82
CA TYR A 12 -11.28 19.41 -4.36
C TYR A 12 -10.94 19.59 -2.87
N MET A 13 -11.75 18.97 -2.02
CA MET A 13 -11.36 18.73 -0.65
C MET A 13 -10.14 17.80 -0.70
N ALA A 14 -9.05 18.13 0.00
CA ALA A 14 -7.79 17.39 -0.06
C ALA A 14 -7.92 15.87 0.23
N GLY A 15 -9.05 15.43 0.82
CA GLY A 15 -9.42 14.03 0.99
C GLY A 15 -9.77 13.29 -0.30
N ASP A 16 -10.45 13.94 -1.25
CA ASP A 16 -10.90 13.31 -2.52
C ASP A 16 -9.71 12.98 -3.43
N ILE A 17 -8.73 13.88 -3.52
CA ILE A 17 -7.54 13.67 -4.35
C ILE A 17 -6.73 12.48 -3.83
N ARG A 18 -6.59 12.32 -2.50
CA ARG A 18 -5.87 11.18 -1.91
C ARG A 18 -6.54 9.85 -2.26
N HIS A 19 -7.86 9.79 -2.24
CA HIS A 19 -8.60 8.58 -2.58
C HIS A 19 -8.46 8.25 -4.06
N LEU A 20 -8.55 9.24 -4.95
CA LEU A 20 -8.35 9.06 -6.38
C LEU A 20 -6.92 8.60 -6.72
N ILE A 21 -5.90 9.16 -6.07
CA ILE A 21 -4.50 8.74 -6.25
C ILE A 21 -4.30 7.30 -5.76
N ASN A 22 -4.82 6.96 -4.58
CA ASN A 22 -4.72 5.61 -4.06
C ASN A 22 -5.42 4.60 -4.98
N GLN A 23 -6.61 4.93 -5.49
CA GLN A 23 -7.32 4.07 -6.43
C GLN A 23 -6.51 3.85 -7.71
N ALA A 24 -5.97 4.91 -8.31
CA ALA A 24 -5.15 4.80 -9.51
C ALA A 24 -3.89 3.96 -9.27
N ILE A 25 -3.23 4.11 -8.11
CA ILE A 25 -2.09 3.27 -7.73
C ILE A 25 -2.51 1.80 -7.60
N GLN A 26 -3.63 1.52 -6.95
CA GLN A 26 -4.14 0.15 -6.80
C GLN A 26 -4.46 -0.50 -8.15
N ASP A 27 -5.10 0.25 -9.06
CA ASP A 27 -5.45 -0.23 -10.40
C ASP A 27 -4.19 -0.56 -11.23
N GLU A 28 -3.11 0.21 -11.07
CA GLU A 28 -1.82 -0.07 -11.71
C GLU A 28 -1.09 -1.26 -11.06
N LEU A 29 -1.09 -1.35 -9.72
CA LEU A 29 -0.50 -2.49 -9.01
C LEU A 29 -1.22 -3.81 -9.34
N ALA A 30 -2.52 -3.78 -9.64
CA ALA A 30 -3.27 -4.96 -10.07
C ALA A 30 -2.76 -5.55 -11.40
N LYS A 31 -2.14 -4.74 -12.26
CA LYS A 31 -1.55 -5.16 -13.55
C LYS A 31 -0.12 -5.69 -13.39
N LEU A 32 0.54 -5.43 -12.26
CA LEU A 32 1.92 -5.79 -12.01
C LEU A 32 2.25 -7.27 -12.28
N PRO A 33 1.42 -8.27 -11.90
CA PRO A 33 1.72 -9.67 -12.19
C PRO A 33 1.80 -9.97 -13.69
N ALA A 34 0.95 -9.35 -14.51
CA ALA A 34 0.98 -9.49 -15.97
C ALA A 34 2.25 -8.85 -16.55
N THR A 35 2.59 -7.64 -16.10
CA THR A 35 3.83 -6.96 -16.51
C THR A 35 5.09 -7.74 -16.11
N LEU A 36 5.12 -8.34 -14.93
CA LEU A 36 6.24 -9.17 -14.49
C LEU A 36 6.36 -10.47 -15.31
N ALA A 37 5.24 -11.03 -15.76
CA ALA A 37 5.22 -12.22 -16.61
C ALA A 37 5.85 -11.96 -18.00
N GLU A 38 5.73 -10.74 -18.52
CA GLU A 38 6.36 -10.32 -19.79
C GLU A 38 7.89 -10.20 -19.69
N ILE A 39 8.42 -9.90 -18.51
CA ILE A 39 9.87 -9.84 -18.26
C ILE A 39 10.44 -11.26 -18.22
N LYS A 40 11.19 -11.64 -19.25
CA LYS A 40 11.79 -12.97 -19.38
C LYS A 40 13.04 -13.17 -18.51
N ASP A 41 13.79 -12.11 -18.25
CA ASP A 41 15.00 -12.16 -17.42
C ASP A 41 14.64 -12.16 -15.92
N PRO A 42 14.96 -13.23 -15.18
CA PRO A 42 14.65 -13.31 -13.75
C PRO A 42 15.34 -12.22 -12.91
N ILE A 43 16.52 -11.74 -13.31
CA ILE A 43 17.24 -10.68 -12.55
C ILE A 43 16.51 -9.35 -12.71
N GLN A 44 16.08 -9.02 -13.93
CA GLN A 44 15.27 -7.82 -14.17
C GLN A 44 13.92 -7.88 -13.47
N ARG A 45 13.28 -9.07 -13.47
CA ARG A 45 12.01 -9.28 -12.75
C ARG A 45 12.18 -9.04 -11.25
N LEU A 46 13.27 -9.53 -10.65
CA LEU A 46 13.61 -9.29 -9.24
C LEU A 46 13.89 -7.82 -8.97
N ASN A 47 14.68 -7.15 -9.82
CA ASN A 47 14.98 -5.72 -9.71
C ASN A 47 13.73 -4.83 -9.83
N PHE A 48 12.73 -5.28 -10.59
CA PHE A 48 11.45 -4.59 -10.68
C PHE A 48 10.66 -4.77 -9.37
N LEU A 49 10.51 -6.01 -8.91
CA LEU A 49 9.81 -6.34 -7.66
C LEU A 49 10.37 -5.60 -6.43
N THR A 50 11.70 -5.51 -6.29
CA THR A 50 12.32 -4.82 -5.16
C THR A 50 12.01 -3.32 -5.13
N LYS A 51 11.86 -2.67 -6.28
CA LYS A 51 11.47 -1.25 -6.36
C LYS A 51 10.01 -1.01 -5.94
N PHE A 52 9.14 -1.98 -6.18
CA PHE A 52 7.74 -1.90 -5.80
C PHE A 52 7.45 -2.41 -4.40
N MET A 53 8.42 -3.01 -3.72
CA MET A 53 8.28 -3.57 -2.36
C MET A 53 7.52 -2.64 -1.39
N PRO A 54 7.76 -1.31 -1.32
CA PRO A 54 7.02 -0.43 -0.42
C PRO A 54 5.52 -0.31 -0.71
N PHE A 55 5.11 -0.65 -1.94
CA PHE A 55 3.74 -0.51 -2.43
C PHE A 55 2.99 -1.84 -2.50
N VAL A 56 3.69 -2.95 -2.78
CA VAL A 56 3.08 -4.30 -2.78
C VAL A 56 3.17 -5.01 -1.43
N CYS A 57 4.21 -4.77 -0.65
CA CYS A 57 4.23 -5.28 0.71
C CYS A 57 3.30 -4.40 1.53
N ALA A 58 2.32 -5.04 2.20
CA ALA A 58 1.53 -4.36 3.22
C ALA A 58 2.49 -3.61 4.16
N PRO A 59 2.14 -2.39 4.60
CA PRO A 59 2.98 -1.67 5.55
C PRO A 59 3.34 -2.64 6.66
N ILE A 60 4.64 -2.75 6.98
CA ILE A 60 5.13 -3.59 8.06
C ILE A 60 4.49 -3.04 9.33
N LYS A 61 3.29 -3.54 9.63
CA LYS A 61 2.61 -3.26 10.88
C LYS A 61 3.54 -3.89 11.91
N GLN A 62 4.03 -3.06 12.82
CA GLN A 62 4.75 -3.57 13.97
C GLN A 62 3.82 -4.54 14.69
N VAL A 63 4.02 -5.83 14.47
CA VAL A 63 3.28 -6.88 15.16
C VAL A 63 3.86 -6.95 16.56
N GLY A 64 2.98 -6.88 17.56
CA GLY A 64 3.37 -7.14 18.94
C GLY A 64 3.99 -8.54 19.05
N VAL A 65 4.92 -8.72 19.99
CA VAL A 65 5.67 -9.98 20.19
C VAL A 65 4.74 -11.20 20.24
N SER A 66 3.56 -11.06 20.84
CA SER A 66 2.54 -12.11 20.91
C SER A 66 1.98 -12.50 19.54
N THR A 67 1.71 -11.54 18.65
CA THR A 67 1.20 -11.83 17.30
C THR A 67 2.29 -12.45 16.43
N ALA A 68 3.53 -11.96 16.57
CA ALA A 68 4.68 -12.53 15.87
C ALA A 68 4.95 -13.99 16.30
N ARG A 69 4.91 -14.29 17.60
CA ARG A 69 5.06 -15.67 18.12
C ARG A 69 3.97 -16.61 17.62
N ARG A 70 2.74 -16.13 17.52
CA ARG A 70 1.62 -16.88 16.96
C ARG A 70 1.81 -17.22 15.49
N GLU A 71 2.26 -16.26 14.68
CA GLU A 71 2.49 -16.48 13.24
C GLU A 71 3.70 -17.38 12.96
N VAL A 72 4.70 -17.39 13.84
CA VAL A 72 5.88 -18.29 13.76
C VAL A 72 5.61 -19.66 14.39
N GLY A 73 4.45 -19.86 15.03
CA GLY A 73 4.08 -21.14 15.67
C GLY A 73 4.77 -21.41 17.00
N GLU A 74 5.37 -20.39 17.63
CA GLU A 74 6.11 -20.49 18.89
C GLU A 74 5.21 -20.38 20.14
N ASP A 75 3.91 -20.14 19.98
CA ASP A 75 2.97 -19.99 21.10
C ASP A 75 2.88 -21.24 21.99
N ASN A 76 3.24 -22.42 21.47
CA ASN A 76 3.23 -23.69 22.23
C ASN A 76 4.60 -24.10 22.80
N MET A 77 5.64 -23.28 22.66
CA MET A 77 7.00 -23.69 23.07
C MET A 77 7.18 -23.72 24.60
N PHE A 78 6.27 -23.11 25.36
CA PHE A 78 6.27 -23.08 26.83
C PHE A 78 4.91 -23.40 27.44
N SER A 79 4.15 -24.31 26.83
CA SER A 79 3.00 -24.92 27.49
C SER A 79 3.53 -25.84 28.60
N LEU A 80 3.62 -25.30 29.83
CA LEU A 80 3.84 -26.06 31.07
C LEU A 80 2.62 -26.95 31.39
#